data_AF-W2K2E6-F1
#
_entry.id   AF-W2K2E6-F1
#
_cell.length_a   1.000
_cell.length_b   1.000
_cell.length_c   1.000
_cell.angle_alpha   90.00
_cell.angle_beta   90.00
_cell.angle_gamma   90.00
#
_symmetry.space_group_name_H-M   'P 1'
#
loop_
_entity.id
_entity.type
_entity.pdbx_description
1 polymer ?
#
loop_
_entity_poly.entity_id
_entity_poly.type
_entity_poly.pdbx_seq_one_letter_code
_entity_poly.pdbx_strand_id
1 'polypeptide(L)'
;DSDSRDEIVATWSDDQLEEAFNRNELQVFLVKNPVTKILQLRTPGSLKGPVTPPPATANKLDAVKAVLRLLKGVGITPGSFAGKDLFHMDLEAIQITLSELFEKLKVLVGEVETQMKVETKLETSSLDRLRQLDRPNIRTMRQRPR
;
A
#
# COMPACT_ATOMS: atom_id res chain seq x y z
N ASP A 1 29.98 37.50 21.71
CA ASP A 1 29.65 36.30 22.51
C ASP A 1 28.37 35.75 21.92
N SER A 2 28.48 34.87 20.92
CA SER A 2 28.38 33.40 21.08
C SER A 2 27.12 33.07 21.90
N ASP A 3 26.06 32.48 21.36
CA ASP A 3 25.99 31.48 20.32
C ASP A 3 24.53 31.44 19.84
N SER A 4 24.32 31.37 18.53
CA SER A 4 23.01 31.08 17.98
C SER A 4 22.58 29.71 18.49
N ARG A 5 21.65 29.67 19.45
CA ARG A 5 20.85 28.46 19.71
C ARG A 5 19.87 28.22 18.55
N ASP A 6 20.40 28.21 17.33
CA ASP A 6 19.81 27.42 16.26
C ASP A 6 20.31 26.00 16.49
N GLU A 7 19.66 25.18 17.33
CA GLU A 7 19.89 23.74 17.19
C GLU A 7 18.83 22.88 17.87
N ILE A 8 18.01 22.28 16.99
CA ILE A 8 17.27 21.01 17.13
C ILE A 8 16.09 20.97 18.11
N VAL A 9 15.01 21.69 17.81
CA VAL A 9 13.68 21.09 18.04
C VAL A 9 13.23 20.55 16.69
N ALA A 10 13.68 19.34 16.36
CA ALA A 10 13.06 18.56 15.29
C ALA A 10 11.68 18.12 15.82
N THR A 11 10.66 18.95 15.64
CA THR A 11 9.28 18.58 15.91
C THR A 11 8.84 17.63 14.82
N TRP A 12 8.71 16.34 15.14
CA TRP A 12 8.20 15.33 14.21
C TRP A 12 6.75 15.66 13.82
N SER A 13 6.39 15.48 12.55
CA SER A 13 4.97 15.48 12.14
C SER A 13 4.28 14.18 12.55
N ASP A 14 2.95 14.19 12.56
CA ASP A 14 2.12 13.00 12.84
C ASP A 14 2.45 11.87 11.84
N ASP A 15 2.49 12.19 10.55
CA ASP A 15 2.88 11.26 9.48
C ASP A 15 4.28 10.64 9.70
N GLN A 16 5.25 11.43 10.18
CA GLN A 16 6.60 10.95 10.46
C GLN A 16 6.62 9.97 11.64
N LEU A 17 5.84 10.25 12.69
CA LEU A 17 5.72 9.35 13.84
C LEU A 17 5.03 8.04 13.43
N GLU A 18 3.96 8.12 12.65
CA GLU A 18 3.25 6.96 12.14
C GLU A 18 4.15 6.11 11.22
N GLU A 19 4.90 6.72 10.30
CA GLU A 19 5.85 5.98 9.46
C GLU A 19 6.92 5.28 10.31
N ALA A 20 7.51 5.97 11.29
CA ALA A 20 8.52 5.37 12.16
C ALA A 20 7.96 4.22 13.02
N PHE A 21 6.73 4.37 13.53
CA PHE A 21 6.03 3.31 14.24
C PHE A 21 5.82 2.09 13.33
N ASN A 22 5.31 2.29 12.12
CA ASN A 22 5.05 1.21 11.16
C ASN A 22 6.35 0.51 10.72
N ARG A 23 7.45 1.26 10.55
CA ARG A 23 8.77 0.68 10.28
C ARG A 23 9.29 -0.15 11.45
N ASN A 24 9.09 0.31 12.68
CA ASN A 24 9.45 -0.45 13.87
C ASN A 24 8.61 -1.73 13.99
N GLU A 25 7.30 -1.65 13.74
CA GLU A 25 6.41 -2.80 13.72
C GLU A 25 6.78 -3.84 12.65
N LEU A 26 7.23 -3.40 11.48
CA LEU A 26 7.79 -4.29 10.46
C LEU A 26 9.09 -4.94 10.95
N GLN A 27 10.03 -4.17 11.52
CA GLN A 27 11.29 -4.71 12.07
C GLN A 27 11.02 -5.78 13.14
N VAL A 28 10.15 -5.49 14.11
CA VAL A 28 9.76 -6.42 15.16
C VAL A 28 9.18 -7.71 14.58
N PHE A 29 8.32 -7.58 13.57
CA PHE A 29 7.74 -8.73 12.87
C PHE A 29 8.83 -9.58 12.19
N LEU A 30 9.73 -8.96 11.42
CA LEU A 30 10.81 -9.65 10.71
C LEU A 30 11.75 -10.41 11.68
N VAL A 31 11.97 -9.88 12.88
CA VAL A 31 12.82 -10.48 13.91
C VAL A 31 12.12 -11.63 14.66
N LYS A 32 10.82 -11.54 14.90
CA LYS A 32 10.09 -12.49 15.77
C LYS A 32 9.43 -13.64 15.02
N ASN A 33 8.89 -13.40 13.82
CA ASN A 33 8.15 -14.41 13.09
C ASN A 33 9.07 -15.55 12.61
N PRO A 34 8.70 -16.84 12.80
CA PRO A 34 9.58 -17.96 12.47
C PRO A 34 9.92 -18.06 10.97
N VAL A 35 8.96 -17.77 10.09
CA VAL A 35 9.15 -17.80 8.63
C VAL A 35 10.12 -16.69 8.21
N THR A 36 9.97 -15.48 8.74
CA THR A 36 10.87 -14.36 8.43
C THR A 36 12.27 -14.56 8.99
N LYS A 37 12.41 -15.24 10.14
CA LYS A 37 13.70 -15.64 10.71
C LYS A 37 14.43 -16.67 9.85
N ILE A 38 13.72 -17.70 9.36
CA ILE A 38 14.30 -18.69 8.43
C ILE A 38 14.83 -17.98 7.19
N LEU A 39 14.05 -17.07 6.62
CA LEU A 39 14.42 -16.27 5.45
C LEU A 39 15.51 -15.21 5.74
N GLN A 40 15.88 -15.01 7.00
CA GLN A 40 16.85 -14.00 7.46
C GLN A 40 16.55 -12.60 6.91
N LEU A 41 15.28 -12.20 6.95
CA LEU A 41 14.84 -10.92 6.41
C LEU A 41 15.39 -9.76 7.23
N ARG A 42 15.77 -8.67 6.54
CA ARG A 42 16.19 -7.40 7.13
C ARG A 42 15.49 -6.26 6.43
N THR A 43 15.07 -5.24 7.18
CA THR A 43 14.47 -4.06 6.59
C THR A 43 15.55 -3.24 5.87
N PRO A 44 15.38 -2.93 4.57
CA PRO A 44 16.26 -2.01 3.87
C PRO A 44 16.03 -0.58 4.38
N GLY A 45 16.99 0.32 4.11
CA GLY A 45 16.81 1.75 4.42
C GLY A 45 15.59 2.36 3.73
N SER A 46 15.32 1.94 2.49
CA SER A 46 14.12 2.32 1.73
C SER A 46 13.44 1.10 1.13
N LEU A 47 12.11 1.06 1.26
CA LEU A 47 11.25 0.14 0.52
C LEU A 47 10.96 0.71 -0.88
N LYS A 48 10.48 -0.13 -1.80
CA LYS A 48 10.22 0.22 -3.20
C LYS A 48 8.78 -0.10 -3.59
N GLY A 49 8.10 0.83 -4.26
CA GLY A 49 6.84 0.59 -4.97
C GLY A 49 5.67 0.06 -4.12
N PRO A 50 4.44 0.20 -4.59
CA PRO A 50 3.28 -0.37 -3.89
C PRO A 50 3.28 -1.90 -3.93
N VAL A 51 2.64 -2.52 -2.93
CA VAL A 51 2.44 -3.98 -2.89
C VAL A 51 1.15 -4.41 -3.59
N THR A 52 1.12 -5.66 -4.05
CA THR A 52 -0.10 -6.28 -4.58
C THR A 52 -0.58 -7.35 -3.62
N PRO A 53 -1.90 -7.49 -3.39
CA PRO A 53 -2.44 -8.58 -2.59
C PRO A 53 -1.92 -9.94 -3.06
N PRO A 54 -1.39 -10.77 -2.15
CA PRO A 54 -0.97 -12.11 -2.51
C PRO A 54 -2.17 -12.98 -2.86
N PRO A 55 -2.04 -13.92 -3.81
CA PRO A 55 -3.12 -14.85 -4.13
C PRO A 55 -3.37 -15.81 -2.96
N ALA A 56 -4.64 -16.11 -2.69
CA ALA A 56 -4.99 -17.23 -1.83
C ALA A 56 -4.49 -18.53 -2.47
N THR A 57 -3.87 -19.40 -1.67
CA THR A 57 -3.28 -20.64 -2.17
C THR A 57 -3.39 -21.75 -1.15
N ALA A 58 -3.86 -22.93 -1.57
CA ALA A 58 -3.85 -24.14 -0.75
C ALA A 58 -2.53 -24.94 -0.88
N ASN A 59 -1.56 -24.43 -1.66
CA ASN A 59 -0.30 -25.10 -1.94
C ASN A 59 0.87 -24.42 -1.21
N LYS A 60 1.66 -25.19 -0.46
CA LYS A 60 2.80 -24.69 0.34
C LYS A 60 3.88 -24.03 -0.52
N LEU A 61 4.22 -24.62 -1.66
CA LEU A 61 5.22 -24.04 -2.57
C LEU A 61 4.75 -22.71 -3.14
N ASP A 62 3.48 -22.60 -3.50
CA ASP A 62 2.95 -21.36 -4.03
C ASP A 62 2.82 -20.27 -2.95
N ALA A 63 2.54 -20.65 -1.70
CA ALA A 63 2.59 -19.73 -0.55
C ALA A 63 4.02 -19.18 -0.35
N VAL A 64 5.03 -20.04 -0.36
CA VAL A 64 6.44 -19.63 -0.29
C VAL A 64 6.83 -18.73 -1.46
N LYS A 65 6.44 -19.06 -2.69
CA LYS A 65 6.68 -18.22 -3.87
C LYS A 65 6.01 -16.86 -3.72
N ALA A 66 4.81 -16.80 -3.16
CA ALA A 66 4.10 -15.55 -2.93
C ALA A 66 4.83 -14.66 -1.92
N VAL A 67 5.34 -15.22 -0.82
CA VAL A 67 6.22 -14.49 0.14
C VAL A 67 7.44 -13.91 -0.57
N LEU A 68 8.17 -14.73 -1.33
CA LEU A 68 9.38 -14.27 -2.03
C LEU A 68 9.10 -13.20 -3.08
N ARG A 69 7.97 -13.31 -3.80
CA ARG A 69 7.54 -12.30 -4.78
C ARG A 69 7.19 -10.98 -4.12
N LEU A 70 6.47 -11.01 -3.00
CA LEU A 70 6.12 -9.83 -2.22
C LEU A 70 7.38 -9.09 -1.75
N LEU A 71 8.33 -9.83 -1.15
CA LEU A 71 9.62 -9.27 -0.69
C LEU A 71 10.41 -8.62 -1.84
N LYS A 72 10.50 -9.31 -2.98
CA LYS A 72 11.16 -8.79 -4.18
C LYS A 72 10.53 -7.49 -4.66
N GLY A 73 9.20 -7.40 -4.63
CA GLY A 73 8.44 -6.20 -5.03
C GLY A 73 8.87 -4.96 -4.25
N VAL A 74 9.07 -5.12 -2.94
CA VAL A 74 9.47 -4.03 -2.03
C VAL A 74 10.97 -3.84 -1.85
N GLY A 75 11.79 -4.63 -2.55
CA GLY A 75 13.24 -4.58 -2.46
C GLY A 75 13.84 -5.21 -1.20
N ILE A 76 13.08 -6.06 -0.48
CA ILE A 76 13.61 -6.88 0.60
C ILE A 76 14.19 -8.17 -0.01
N THR A 77 15.45 -8.45 0.27
CA THR A 77 16.11 -9.68 -0.19
C THR A 77 16.31 -10.62 0.99
N PRO A 78 15.88 -11.90 0.88
CA PRO A 78 16.23 -12.91 1.87
C PRO A 78 17.73 -13.11 2.01
N GLY A 79 18.18 -13.45 3.22
CA GLY A 79 19.55 -13.92 3.43
C GLY A 79 19.76 -15.34 2.91
N SER A 80 20.89 -15.94 3.28
CA SER A 80 21.13 -17.36 2.98
C SER A 80 20.28 -18.24 3.89
N PHE A 81 19.39 -19.06 3.34
CA PHE A 81 18.54 -19.96 4.11
C PHE A 81 18.47 -21.35 3.50
N ALA A 82 18.16 -22.36 4.30
CA ALA A 82 17.90 -23.70 3.81
C ALA A 82 16.41 -23.83 3.46
N GLY A 83 16.10 -24.08 2.18
CA GLY A 83 14.72 -24.22 1.73
C GLY A 83 13.95 -25.31 2.47
N LYS A 84 14.63 -26.39 2.87
CA LYS A 84 14.04 -27.46 3.69
C LYS A 84 13.41 -26.92 4.97
N ASP A 85 14.06 -26.03 5.70
CA ASP A 85 13.55 -25.49 6.97
C ASP A 85 12.26 -24.70 6.75
N LEU A 86 12.19 -23.95 5.65
CA LEU A 86 11.00 -23.23 5.24
C LEU A 86 9.84 -24.17 4.88
N PHE A 87 10.11 -25.31 4.22
CA PHE A 87 9.08 -26.30 3.87
C PHE A 87 8.61 -27.18 5.03
N HIS A 88 9.36 -27.22 6.14
CA HIS A 88 8.93 -27.85 7.39
C HIS A 88 7.91 -27.00 8.17
N MET A 89 7.78 -25.70 7.86
CA MET A 89 6.73 -24.87 8.44
C MET A 89 5.35 -25.29 7.96
N ASP A 90 4.33 -25.15 8.80
CA ASP A 90 2.95 -25.40 8.42
C ASP A 90 2.49 -24.44 7.32
N LEU A 91 1.62 -24.94 6.43
CA LEU A 91 1.06 -24.10 5.36
C LEU A 91 0.37 -22.86 5.94
N GLU A 92 -0.42 -23.06 7.01
CA GLU A 92 -1.13 -21.99 7.70
C GLU A 92 -0.17 -20.93 8.25
N ALA A 93 0.95 -21.34 8.85
CA ALA A 93 1.96 -20.41 9.36
C ALA A 93 2.56 -19.54 8.23
N ILE A 94 2.79 -20.12 7.05
CA ILE A 94 3.29 -19.39 5.88
C ILE A 94 2.23 -18.42 5.36
N GLN A 95 0.96 -18.84 5.31
CA GLN A 95 -0.15 -17.99 4.87
C GLN A 95 -0.39 -16.81 5.83
N ILE A 96 -0.40 -17.06 7.15
CA ILE A 96 -0.51 -16.02 8.16
C ILE A 96 0.64 -15.02 8.00
N THR A 97 1.87 -15.51 7.88
CA THR A 97 3.04 -14.65 7.66
C THR A 97 2.90 -13.81 6.39
N LEU A 98 2.43 -14.41 5.29
CA LEU A 98 2.23 -13.72 4.02
C LEU A 98 1.22 -12.59 4.14
N SER A 99 0.10 -12.82 4.82
CA SER A 99 -0.95 -11.81 5.06
C SER A 99 -0.46 -10.70 5.99
N GLU A 100 0.16 -11.04 7.13
CA GLU A 100 0.68 -10.05 8.08
C GLU A 100 1.80 -9.20 7.47
N LEU A 101 2.68 -9.82 6.69
CA LEU A 101 3.72 -9.11 5.95
C LEU A 101 3.12 -8.16 4.91
N PHE A 102 2.10 -8.60 4.17
CA PHE A 102 1.41 -7.76 3.19
C PHE A 102 0.78 -6.53 3.85
N GLU A 103 0.01 -6.70 4.92
CA GLU A 103 -0.64 -5.57 5.61
C GLU A 103 0.38 -4.56 6.16
N LYS A 104 1.47 -5.05 6.78
CA LYS A 104 2.54 -4.17 7.27
C LYS A 104 3.24 -3.41 6.16
N LEU A 105 3.48 -4.04 5.00
CA LEU A 105 4.09 -3.38 3.85
C LEU A 105 3.11 -2.41 3.17
N LYS A 106 1.84 -2.77 3.05
CA LYS A 106 0.78 -1.94 2.47
C LYS A 106 0.68 -0.57 3.14
N VAL A 107 0.77 -0.52 4.47
CA VAL A 107 0.75 0.75 5.20
C VAL A 107 1.97 1.62 4.85
N LEU A 108 3.13 1.02 4.59
CA LEU A 108 4.38 1.74 4.33
C LEU A 108 4.58 2.17 2.86
N VAL A 109 4.10 1.40 1.90
CA VAL A 109 4.35 1.65 0.48
C VAL A 109 3.09 1.77 -0.38
N GLY A 110 1.92 1.66 0.25
CA GLY A 110 0.63 1.62 -0.44
C GLY A 110 0.36 0.27 -1.11
N GLU A 111 -0.88 0.11 -1.54
CA GLU A 111 -1.33 -1.01 -2.36
C GLU A 111 -1.45 -0.56 -3.82
N VAL A 112 -1.12 -1.44 -4.76
CA VAL A 112 -1.48 -1.21 -6.17
C VAL A 112 -2.99 -1.21 -6.23
N GLU A 113 -3.59 -0.05 -6.50
CA GLU A 113 -5.01 0.02 -6.84
C GLU A 113 -5.21 -0.82 -8.11
N THR A 114 -5.67 -2.06 -7.95
CA THR A 114 -6.36 -2.74 -9.04
C THR A 114 -7.54 -1.87 -9.36
N GLN A 115 -7.53 -1.25 -10.55
CA GLN A 115 -8.56 -0.35 -11.03
C GLN A 115 -9.92 -1.08 -11.10
N MET A 116 -10.59 -1.26 -9.97
CA MET A 116 -12.03 -1.21 -9.86
C MET A 116 -12.33 0.17 -9.32
N LYS A 117 -12.25 1.14 -10.23
CA LYS A 117 -12.81 2.49 -10.11
C LYS A 117 -14.28 2.32 -9.74
N VAL A 118 -14.61 2.35 -8.45
CA VAL A 118 -15.99 2.59 -8.03
C VAL A 118 -16.29 4.03 -8.39
N GLU A 119 -17.01 4.19 -9.48
CA GLU A 119 -17.57 5.45 -9.94
C GLU A 119 -18.57 5.97 -8.91
N THR A 120 -18.12 6.81 -7.98
CA THR A 120 -19.05 7.54 -7.09
C THR A 120 -18.72 9.01 -6.90
N LYS A 121 -17.90 9.62 -7.78
CA LYS A 121 -17.68 11.08 -7.75
C LYS A 121 -17.79 11.82 -9.09
N LEU A 122 -18.07 11.13 -10.20
CA LEU A 122 -18.30 11.77 -11.50
C LEU A 122 -19.79 11.84 -11.91
N GLU A 123 -20.67 11.11 -11.20
CA GLU A 123 -22.11 11.10 -11.49
C GLU A 123 -22.85 12.33 -10.94
N THR A 124 -22.28 13.07 -9.98
CA THR A 124 -22.90 14.31 -9.49
C THR A 124 -22.68 15.49 -10.43
N SER A 125 -21.57 15.52 -11.18
CA SER A 125 -21.32 16.60 -12.15
C SER A 125 -22.08 16.40 -13.47
N SER A 126 -22.43 15.17 -13.82
CA SER A 126 -23.15 14.82 -15.05
C SER A 126 -24.65 15.12 -14.92
N LEU A 127 -25.25 14.84 -13.76
CA LEU A 127 -26.65 15.17 -13.47
C LEU A 127 -26.91 16.69 -13.43
N ASP A 128 -25.94 17.48 -12.95
CA ASP A 128 -26.08 18.94 -12.90
C ASP A 128 -26.07 19.57 -14.31
N ARG A 129 -25.30 19.00 -15.26
CA ARG A 129 -25.30 19.45 -16.66
C ARG A 129 -26.59 19.08 -17.40
N LEU A 130 -27.20 17.94 -17.08
CA LEU A 130 -28.42 17.49 -17.76
C LEU A 130 -29.66 18.31 -17.34
N ARG A 131 -29.68 18.85 -16.11
CA ARG A 131 -30.76 19.76 -15.65
C ARG A 131 -30.72 21.16 -16.28
N GLN A 132 -29.62 21.55 -16.94
CA GLN A 132 -29.51 22.87 -17.57
C GLN A 132 -30.02 22.92 -19.01
N LEU A 133 -30.28 21.78 -19.65
CA LEU A 133 -30.77 21.72 -21.04
C LEU A 133 -32.30 21.81 -21.17
N ASP A 134 -33.04 21.65 -20.06
CA ASP A 134 -34.51 21.63 -20.05
C ASP A 134 -35.16 23.01 -19.77
N ARG A 135 -34.44 24.11 -19.99
CA ARG A 135 -35.05 25.45 -19.93
C ARG A 135 -35.65 25.81 -21.30
N PRO A 136 -36.98 25.83 -21.50
CA PRO A 136 -37.57 26.28 -22.75
C PRO A 136 -37.30 27.79 -22.94
N ASN A 137 -36.58 28.11 -24.03
CA ASN A 137 -36.23 29.46 -24.44
C ASN A 137 -37.42 30.10 -25.19
N ILE A 138 -38.33 30.76 -24.49
CA ILE A 138 -39.36 31.59 -25.13
C ILE A 138 -38.78 32.98 -25.38
N ARG A 139 -38.03 33.13 -26.47
CA ARG A 139 -37.66 34.44 -27.02
C ARG A 139 -38.61 34.83 -28.14
N THR A 140 -39.56 35.65 -27.73
CA THR A 140 -40.35 36.65 -28.46
C THR A 140 -39.91 36.90 -29.91
N MET A 141 -40.72 36.51 -30.89
CA MET A 141 -40.61 37.05 -32.25
C MET A 141 -41.02 38.53 -32.25
N ARG A 142 -40.06 39.40 -32.55
CA ARG A 142 -40.31 40.77 -33.00
C ARG A 142 -39.66 40.93 -34.38
N GLN A 143 -40.51 41.23 -35.37
CA GLN A 143 -40.31 42.20 -36.49
C GLN A 143 -39.26 41.80 -37.55
N ARG A 144 -39.49 41.81 -38.88
CA ARG A 144 -39.93 42.85 -39.85
C ARG A 144 -39.52 42.32 -41.27
N PRO A 145 -39.50 43.09 -42.38
CA PRO A 145 -40.43 43.99 -43.07
C PRO A 145 -40.77 43.42 -44.50
N ARG A 146 -41.63 43.94 -45.37
CA ARG A 146 -41.73 45.25 -46.05
C ARG A 146 -43.10 45.33 -46.71
#